data_AF-A0A174A931-F1
#
_entry.id   AF-A0A174A931-F1
#
_cell.length_a   1.000
_cell.length_b   1.000
_cell.length_c   1.000
_cell.angle_alpha   90.00
_cell.angle_beta   90.00
_cell.angle_gamma   90.00
#
_symmetry.space_group_name_H-M   'P 1'
#
loop_
_entity.id
_entity.type
_entity.pdbx_description
1 polymer ?
#
loop_
_entity_poly.entity_id
_entity_poly.type
_entity_poly.pdbx_seq_one_letter_code
_entity_poly.pdbx_strand_id
1 'polypeptide(L)'
;MKVCLIVEGAYPYVNGGVSSWMQGLMLAMPDVEFVVQSIAASPDANLQFKYKIPSNVSEIQEVYLLDDDYVNNKTQKRVSLTGEEYDAFENLMFESNPDWNVIIRFFAEKEVSLNALLSGRDFFKMTLDYYNTNFRRVVFSDFLWTMRSL
;
A
#
# COMPACT_ATOMS: atom_id res chain seq x y z
N MET A 1 -0.96 -0.02 24.40
CA MET A 1 -1.15 -0.92 23.23
C MET A 1 -1.80 -0.09 22.14
N LYS A 2 -1.31 -0.17 20.91
CA LYS A 2 -1.79 0.65 19.78
C LYS A 2 -2.28 -0.26 18.66
N VAL A 3 -3.46 0.01 18.11
CA VAL A 3 -4.13 -0.82 17.09
C VAL A 3 -4.37 0.03 15.85
N CYS A 4 -3.89 -0.43 14.69
CA CYS A 4 -4.21 0.19 13.40
C CYS A 4 -5.40 -0.52 12.76
N LEU A 5 -6.44 0.23 12.41
CA LEU A 5 -7.61 -0.23 11.66
C LEU A 5 -7.46 0.20 10.20
N ILE A 6 -7.24 -0.75 9.31
CA ILE A 6 -7.19 -0.50 7.86
C ILE A 6 -8.60 -0.75 7.30
N VAL A 7 -9.19 0.27 6.68
CA VAL A 7 -10.56 0.24 6.18
C VAL A 7 -10.66 0.79 4.77
N GLU A 8 -11.27 0.04 3.86
CA GLU A 8 -11.63 0.53 2.53
C GLU A 8 -13.03 1.16 2.54
N GLY A 9 -13.14 2.39 2.03
CA GLY A 9 -14.40 2.97 1.59
C GLY A 9 -15.45 3.26 2.67
N ALA A 10 -15.07 3.64 3.90
CA ALA A 10 -16.10 3.78 4.93
C ALA A 10 -15.87 4.83 6.04
N TYR A 11 -14.87 4.67 6.90
CA TYR A 11 -14.75 5.49 8.11
C TYR A 11 -13.69 6.58 7.94
N PRO A 12 -13.95 7.85 8.30
CA PRO A 12 -15.15 8.38 8.97
C PRO A 12 -16.21 9.01 8.04
N TYR A 13 -16.15 8.75 6.73
CA TYR A 13 -16.89 9.53 5.71
C TYR A 13 -18.25 8.97 5.26
N VAL A 14 -18.50 7.68 5.49
CA VAL A 14 -19.68 6.97 4.99
C VAL A 14 -20.47 6.43 6.17
N ASN A 15 -21.78 6.67 6.14
CA ASN A 15 -22.71 6.04 7.06
C ASN A 15 -22.99 4.63 6.56
N GLY A 16 -22.72 3.63 7.38
CA GLY A 16 -22.86 2.24 6.99
C GLY A 16 -22.54 1.30 8.15
N GLY A 17 -22.87 0.03 7.98
CA GLY A 17 -22.70 -0.99 9.03
C GLY A 17 -21.25 -1.10 9.53
N VAL A 18 -20.28 -1.10 8.60
CA VAL A 18 -18.84 -1.19 8.94
C VAL A 18 -18.37 0.04 9.72
N SER A 19 -18.63 1.25 9.23
CA SER A 19 -18.26 2.49 9.93
C SER A 19 -18.91 2.61 11.31
N SER A 20 -20.18 2.24 11.43
CA SER A 20 -20.90 2.26 12.71
C SER A 20 -20.34 1.23 13.68
N TRP A 21 -19.98 0.04 13.20
CA TRP A 21 -19.32 -0.99 14.01
C TRP A 21 -17.93 -0.54 14.47
N MET A 22 -17.13 0.06 13.59
CA MET A 22 -15.82 0.61 13.95
C MET A 22 -15.93 1.73 14.99
N GLN A 23 -16.87 2.67 14.81
CA GLN A 23 -17.16 3.70 15.80
C GLN A 23 -17.50 3.08 17.16
N GLY A 24 -18.37 2.06 17.17
CA GLY A 24 -18.76 1.34 18.38
C GLY A 24 -17.59 0.61 19.03
N LEU A 25 -16.75 -0.06 18.24
CA LEU A 25 -15.55 -0.75 18.69
C LEU A 25 -14.60 0.21 19.42
N MET A 26 -14.29 1.34 18.79
CA MET A 26 -13.38 2.34 19.36
C MET A 26 -13.94 2.96 20.65
N LEU A 27 -15.26 3.24 20.70
CA LEU A 27 -15.92 3.75 21.91
C LEU A 27 -16.00 2.71 23.05
N ALA A 28 -16.14 1.43 22.71
CA ALA A 28 -16.21 0.35 23.70
C ALA A 28 -14.85 0.02 24.34
N MET A 29 -13.74 0.48 23.73
CA MET A 29 -12.38 0.20 24.18
C MET A 29 -11.60 1.50 24.45
N PRO A 30 -12.02 2.32 25.44
CA PRO A 30 -11.42 3.63 25.70
C PRO A 30 -9.94 3.56 26.10
N ASP A 31 -9.49 2.44 26.66
CA ASP A 31 -8.11 2.22 27.10
C ASP A 31 -7.16 1.78 25.96
N VAL A 32 -7.70 1.54 24.75
CA VAL A 32 -6.93 1.16 23.57
C VAL A 32 -6.76 2.37 22.67
N GLU A 33 -5.51 2.68 22.30
CA GLU A 33 -5.20 3.70 21.31
C GLU A 33 -5.39 3.15 19.89
N PHE A 34 -6.18 3.84 19.08
CA PHE A 34 -6.47 3.48 17.70
C PHE A 34 -5.83 4.44 16.71
N VAL A 35 -5.35 3.90 15.60
CA VAL A 35 -5.06 4.61 14.35
C VAL A 35 -6.00 4.08 13.29
N VAL A 36 -6.56 4.95 12.46
CA VAL A 36 -7.37 4.52 11.32
C VAL A 36 -6.65 4.84 10.03
N GLN A 37 -6.47 3.86 9.17
CA GLN A 37 -6.00 4.05 7.80
C GLN A 37 -7.18 3.83 6.84
N SER A 38 -7.72 4.94 6.33
CA SER A 38 -8.87 4.95 5.44
C SER A 38 -8.41 4.95 3.99
N ILE A 39 -8.70 3.87 3.27
CA ILE A 39 -8.41 3.72 1.85
C ILE A 39 -9.62 4.21 1.04
N ALA A 40 -9.38 5.13 0.11
CA ALA A 40 -10.36 5.70 -0.80
C ALA A 40 -9.80 5.79 -2.23
N ALA A 41 -10.67 5.99 -3.21
CA ALA A 41 -10.23 6.11 -4.60
C ALA A 41 -9.47 7.42 -4.85
N SER A 42 -10.05 8.56 -4.48
CA SER A 42 -9.48 9.89 -4.68
C SER A 42 -9.92 10.85 -3.58
N PRO A 43 -9.18 11.95 -3.35
CA PRO A 43 -9.64 13.01 -2.46
C PRO A 43 -10.97 13.58 -2.97
N ASP A 44 -11.95 13.75 -2.08
CA ASP A 44 -13.17 14.48 -2.37
C ASP A 44 -13.35 15.56 -1.30
N ALA A 45 -13.18 16.81 -1.73
CA ALA A 45 -13.28 17.98 -0.85
C ALA A 45 -14.66 18.15 -0.22
N ASN A 46 -15.69 17.45 -0.71
CA ASN A 46 -17.04 17.47 -0.14
C ASN A 46 -17.23 16.44 0.97
N LEU A 47 -16.28 15.52 1.18
CA LEU A 47 -16.36 14.54 2.24
C LEU A 47 -16.09 15.20 3.59
N GLN A 48 -17.11 15.14 4.46
CA GLN A 48 -17.00 15.56 5.85
C GLN A 48 -17.10 14.35 6.76
N PHE A 49 -16.43 14.41 7.90
CA PHE A 49 -16.52 13.38 8.92
C PHE A 49 -17.98 13.27 9.37
N LYS A 50 -18.58 12.09 9.19
CA LYS A 50 -19.95 11.81 9.62
C LYS A 50 -20.02 11.32 11.07
N TYR A 51 -18.88 11.02 11.68
CA TYR A 51 -18.76 10.56 13.06
C TYR A 51 -17.92 11.54 13.88
N LYS A 52 -18.27 11.67 15.16
CA LYS A 52 -17.41 12.32 16.13
C LYS A 52 -16.27 11.36 16.50
N ILE A 53 -15.05 11.73 16.14
CA ILE A 53 -13.87 10.90 16.38
C ILE A 53 -13.69 10.68 17.90
N PRO A 54 -13.61 9.41 18.35
CA PRO A 54 -13.33 9.09 19.75
C PRO A 54 -11.96 9.64 20.20
N SER A 55 -11.83 10.00 21.48
CA SER A 55 -10.59 10.59 22.02
C SER A 55 -9.41 9.62 22.05
N ASN A 56 -9.68 8.31 21.97
CA ASN A 56 -8.67 7.27 21.89
C ASN A 56 -8.24 6.97 20.44
N VAL A 57 -8.71 7.72 19.45
CA VAL A 57 -8.15 7.70 18.09
C VAL A 57 -7.06 8.76 18.01
N SER A 58 -5.81 8.32 17.91
CA SER A 58 -4.66 9.24 17.84
C SER A 58 -4.48 9.86 16.45
N GLU A 59 -4.90 9.14 15.40
CA GLU A 59 -4.61 9.51 14.02
C GLU A 59 -5.60 8.87 13.04
N ILE A 60 -5.96 9.61 11.98
CA ILE A 60 -6.66 9.10 10.80
C ILE A 60 -5.79 9.44 9.58
N GLN A 61 -5.27 8.42 8.93
CA GLN A 61 -4.47 8.52 7.70
C GLN A 61 -5.36 8.18 6.51
N GLU A 62 -5.34 9.04 5.51
CA GLU A 62 -6.08 8.82 4.27
C GLU A 62 -5.16 8.31 3.19
N VAL A 63 -5.51 7.15 2.63
CA VAL A 63 -4.79 6.53 1.53
C VAL A 63 -5.66 6.59 0.27
N TYR A 64 -5.18 7.22 -0.79
CA TYR A 64 -5.89 7.44 -2.05
C TYR A 64 -5.24 6.59 -3.14
N LEU A 65 -6.00 5.66 -3.71
CA LEU A 65 -5.47 4.69 -4.68
C LEU A 65 -5.21 5.28 -6.08
N LEU A 66 -5.93 6.34 -6.44
CA LEU A 66 -5.82 7.01 -7.74
C LEU A 66 -4.90 8.24 -7.70
N ASP A 67 -4.32 8.56 -6.55
CA ASP A 67 -3.36 9.66 -6.45
C ASP A 67 -1.99 9.21 -6.97
N ASP A 68 -1.27 10.13 -7.60
CA ASP A 68 0.13 9.86 -7.96
C ASP A 68 0.93 9.68 -6.66
N ASP A 69 1.90 8.75 -6.65
CA ASP A 69 2.71 8.36 -5.48
C ASP A 69 2.88 9.45 -4.41
N TYR A 70 2.77 9.07 -3.14
CA TYR A 70 3.03 9.92 -1.96
C TYR A 70 4.40 10.61 -1.93
N VAL A 71 5.31 10.22 -2.82
CA VAL A 71 6.66 10.77 -2.91
C VAL A 71 6.69 11.88 -3.95
N ASN A 72 7.18 13.04 -3.52
CA ASN A 72 7.36 14.21 -4.37
C ASN A 72 8.07 13.83 -5.69
N ASN A 73 7.55 14.27 -6.85
CA ASN A 73 8.09 13.94 -8.18
C ASN A 73 9.59 14.29 -8.34
N LYS A 74 10.13 15.19 -7.51
CA LYS A 74 11.57 15.53 -7.47
C LYS A 74 12.45 14.42 -6.87
N THR A 75 11.86 13.47 -6.15
CA THR A 75 12.53 12.35 -5.48
C THR A 75 12.42 11.03 -6.25
N GLN A 76 12.00 11.06 -7.52
CA GLN A 76 12.07 9.91 -8.44
C GLN A 76 13.54 9.56 -8.79
N LYS A 77 14.36 9.31 -7.76
CA LYS A 77 15.66 8.69 -7.92
C LYS A 77 15.43 7.28 -8.46
N ARG A 78 16.31 6.83 -9.35
CA ARG A 78 16.37 5.42 -9.74
C ARG A 78 16.54 4.58 -8.48
N VAL A 79 15.48 3.88 -8.10
CA VAL A 79 15.52 2.89 -7.03
C VAL A 79 16.43 1.76 -7.52
N SER A 80 17.41 1.41 -6.70
CA SER A 80 18.28 0.26 -6.92
C SER A 80 18.18 -0.60 -5.68
N LEU A 81 17.85 -1.87 -5.88
CA LEU A 81 17.74 -2.85 -4.82
C LEU A 81 19.14 -3.42 -4.53
N THR A 82 19.39 -3.74 -3.25
CA THR A 82 20.51 -4.64 -2.90
C THR A 82 20.18 -6.06 -3.34
N GLY A 83 21.16 -6.98 -3.32
CA GLY A 83 20.87 -8.40 -3.65
C GLY A 83 19.81 -9.02 -2.75
N GLU A 84 19.89 -8.77 -1.43
CA GLU A 84 18.90 -9.21 -0.44
C GLU A 84 17.51 -8.63 -0.73
N GLU A 85 17.42 -7.34 -1.05
CA GLU A 85 16.16 -6.68 -1.41
C GLU A 85 15.59 -7.22 -2.71
N TYR A 86 16.44 -7.42 -3.72
CA TYR A 86 16.06 -7.98 -5.02
C TYR A 86 15.42 -9.35 -4.83
N ASP A 87 16.10 -10.26 -4.10
CA ASP A 87 15.59 -11.61 -3.85
C ASP A 87 14.27 -11.56 -3.06
N ALA A 88 14.14 -10.66 -2.09
CA ALA A 88 12.91 -10.51 -1.31
C ALA A 88 11.72 -10.02 -2.17
N PHE A 89 11.96 -9.05 -3.06
CA PHE A 89 10.94 -8.54 -4.00
C PHE A 89 10.60 -9.55 -5.10
N GLU A 90 11.59 -10.29 -5.62
CA GLU A 90 11.35 -11.35 -6.60
C GLU A 90 10.46 -12.44 -6.02
N ASN A 91 10.76 -12.89 -4.79
CA ASN A 91 9.96 -13.87 -4.07
C ASN A 91 8.56 -13.36 -3.71
N LEU A 92 8.41 -12.06 -3.47
CA LEU A 92 7.10 -11.44 -3.24
C LEU A 92 6.22 -11.46 -4.49
N MET A 93 6.81 -11.15 -5.64
CA MET A 93 6.05 -10.96 -6.89
C MET A 93 5.76 -12.27 -7.62
N PHE A 94 6.66 -13.24 -7.56
CA PHE A 94 6.66 -14.39 -8.45
C PHE A 94 6.69 -15.75 -7.73
N GLU A 95 7.07 -15.77 -6.45
CA GLU A 95 7.09 -16.98 -5.63
C GLU A 95 6.15 -16.85 -4.43
N SER A 96 6.24 -17.77 -3.46
CA SER A 96 5.28 -17.83 -2.34
C SER A 96 5.95 -17.77 -0.96
N ASN A 97 7.17 -17.22 -0.87
CA ASN A 97 7.89 -17.10 0.40
C ASN A 97 8.72 -15.79 0.50
N PRO A 98 8.05 -14.62 0.49
CA PRO A 98 8.75 -13.34 0.66
C PRO A 98 9.35 -13.18 2.06
N ASP A 99 10.55 -12.57 2.13
CA ASP A 99 11.09 -12.10 3.40
C ASP A 99 10.44 -10.76 3.79
N TRP A 100 9.37 -10.86 4.56
CA TRP A 100 8.63 -9.70 5.06
C TRP A 100 9.49 -8.74 5.90
N ASN A 101 10.51 -9.22 6.61
CA ASN A 101 11.37 -8.33 7.40
C ASN A 101 12.18 -7.40 6.49
N VAL A 102 12.67 -7.91 5.36
CA VAL A 102 13.40 -7.12 4.36
C VAL A 102 12.47 -6.12 3.67
N ILE A 103 11.29 -6.56 3.23
CA ILE A 103 10.32 -5.71 2.55
C ILE A 103 9.84 -4.58 3.45
N ILE A 104 9.45 -4.90 4.69
CA ILE A 104 8.98 -3.90 5.66
C ILE A 104 10.11 -2.93 6.00
N ARG A 105 11.33 -3.42 6.24
CA ARG A 105 12.50 -2.57 6.49
C ARG A 105 12.79 -1.64 5.31
N PHE A 106 12.69 -2.13 4.08
CA PHE A 106 12.90 -1.35 2.87
C PHE A 106 11.97 -0.12 2.82
N PHE A 107 10.66 -0.32 3.01
CA PHE A 107 9.68 0.78 3.01
C PHE A 107 9.73 1.65 4.26
N ALA A 108 10.19 1.12 5.40
CA ALA A 108 10.35 1.88 6.63
C ALA A 108 11.57 2.81 6.61
N GLU A 109 12.67 2.39 5.99
CA GLU A 109 13.95 3.13 6.02
C GLU A 109 14.18 3.99 4.78
N LYS A 110 13.58 3.64 3.63
CA LYS A 110 13.78 4.36 2.37
C LYS A 110 12.51 5.09 1.98
N GLU A 111 12.62 6.40 1.74
CA GLU A 111 11.60 7.16 1.01
C GLU A 111 11.65 6.78 -0.47
N VAL A 112 10.88 5.76 -0.83
CA VAL A 112 10.80 5.22 -2.19
C VAL A 112 9.38 5.35 -2.71
N SER A 113 9.25 5.84 -3.94
CA SER A 113 7.97 5.82 -4.66
C SER A 113 7.72 4.43 -5.22
N LEU A 114 6.50 3.91 -5.05
CA LEU A 114 6.14 2.58 -5.53
C LEU A 114 6.20 2.55 -7.07
N ASN A 115 5.75 3.61 -7.75
CA ASN A 115 5.88 3.72 -9.20
C ASN A 115 7.35 3.77 -9.63
N ALA A 116 8.25 4.39 -8.88
CA ALA A 116 9.67 4.42 -9.22
C ALA A 116 10.30 3.03 -9.07
N LEU A 117 9.88 2.26 -8.06
CA LEU A 117 10.27 0.85 -7.88
C LEU A 117 9.75 -0.01 -9.05
N LEU A 118 8.45 0.06 -9.36
CA LEU A 118 7.79 -0.70 -10.43
C LEU A 118 8.16 -0.22 -11.86
N SER A 119 8.72 0.98 -12.00
CA SER A 119 9.36 1.48 -13.24
C SER A 119 10.86 1.20 -13.28
N GLY A 120 11.41 0.60 -12.23
CA GLY A 120 12.85 0.40 -12.04
C GLY A 120 13.43 -0.66 -12.96
N ARG A 121 14.76 -0.63 -13.10
CA ARG A 121 15.50 -1.66 -13.87
C ARG A 121 15.39 -3.03 -13.21
N ASP A 122 15.40 -3.07 -11.89
CA ASP A 122 15.36 -4.32 -11.12
C ASP A 122 13.99 -5.00 -11.30
N PHE A 123 12.89 -4.25 -11.19
CA PHE A 123 11.54 -4.78 -11.47
C PHE A 123 11.41 -5.30 -12.90
N PHE A 124 11.88 -4.54 -13.89
CA PHE A 124 11.88 -4.98 -15.28
C PHE A 124 12.66 -6.28 -15.47
N LYS A 125 13.82 -6.40 -14.82
CA LYS A 125 14.66 -7.58 -14.88
C LYS A 125 13.98 -8.80 -14.26
N MET A 126 13.46 -8.70 -13.04
CA MET A 126 12.71 -9.79 -12.39
C MET A 126 11.54 -10.25 -13.28
N THR A 127 10.77 -9.29 -13.79
CA THR A 127 9.60 -9.57 -14.65
C THR A 127 10.01 -10.26 -15.95
N LEU A 128 11.11 -9.82 -16.58
CA LEU A 128 11.63 -10.41 -17.81
C LEU A 128 12.18 -11.82 -17.58
N ASP A 129 12.92 -12.04 -16.51
CA ASP A 129 13.52 -13.33 -16.16
C ASP A 129 12.41 -14.36 -15.86
N TYR A 130 11.38 -13.95 -15.11
CA TYR A 130 10.20 -14.79 -14.86
C TYR A 130 9.37 -15.05 -16.13
N TYR A 131 9.16 -14.02 -16.97
CA TYR A 131 8.45 -14.16 -18.24
C TYR A 131 9.12 -15.18 -19.16
N ASN A 132 10.44 -15.07 -19.36
CA ASN A 132 11.19 -15.96 -20.26
C ASN A 132 11.14 -17.42 -19.81
N THR A 133 11.06 -17.65 -18.50
CA THR A 133 11.01 -18.98 -17.90
C THR A 133 9.62 -19.61 -18.03
N ASN A 134 8.56 -18.83 -17.82
CA ASN A 134 7.20 -19.37 -17.62
C ASN A 134 6.24 -19.12 -18.79
N PHE A 135 6.48 -18.10 -19.63
CA PHE A 135 5.53 -17.66 -20.66
C PHE A 135 6.19 -17.62 -22.05
N ARG A 136 5.69 -18.46 -22.96
CA ARG A 136 6.19 -18.54 -24.35
C ARG A 136 5.24 -18.00 -25.41
N ARG A 137 3.98 -17.71 -25.04
CA ARG A 137 2.88 -17.43 -25.98
C ARG A 137 2.14 -16.11 -25.71
N VAL A 138 2.52 -15.39 -24.66
CA VAL A 138 1.94 -14.09 -24.30
C VAL A 138 2.88 -13.01 -24.81
N VAL A 139 2.38 -11.86 -25.26
CA VAL A 139 3.26 -10.74 -25.63
C VAL A 139 3.84 -10.14 -24.35
N PHE A 140 5.17 -9.94 -24.30
CA PHE A 140 5.85 -9.42 -23.11
C PHE A 140 5.28 -8.08 -22.62
N SER A 141 4.86 -7.19 -23.53
CA SER A 141 4.25 -5.91 -23.13
C SER A 141 3.00 -6.11 -22.28
N ASP A 142 2.13 -7.04 -22.66
CA ASP A 142 0.87 -7.29 -21.95
C ASP A 142 1.15 -7.91 -20.58
N PHE A 143 2.13 -8.81 -20.52
CA PHE A 143 2.61 -9.39 -19.26
C PHE A 143 3.18 -8.31 -18.32
N LEU A 144 4.05 -7.45 -18.84
CA LEU A 144 4.67 -6.36 -18.06
C LEU A 144 3.61 -5.40 -17.50
N TRP A 145 2.63 -5.00 -18.30
CA TRP A 145 1.55 -4.13 -17.84
C TRP A 145 0.65 -4.82 -16.81
N THR A 146 0.39 -6.12 -16.98
CA THR A 146 -0.34 -6.91 -15.98
C THR A 146 0.40 -6.91 -14.65
N MET A 147 1.70 -7.22 -14.65
CA MET A 147 2.51 -7.24 -13.42
C MET A 147 2.62 -5.88 -12.73
N ARG A 148 2.59 -4.78 -13.50
CA ARG A 148 2.62 -3.42 -12.95
C ARG A 148 1.27 -2.97 -12.38
N SER A 149 0.17 -3.56 -12.84
CA SER A 149 -1.20 -3.23 -12.39
C SER A 149 -1.71 -4.06 -11.22
N LEU A 150 -0.98 -5.12 -10.84
CA LEU A 150 -1.22 -5.88 -9.62
C LEU A 150 -0.86 -5.05 -8.39
#